data_AF-A0A7S1HPT3-F1
#
_entry.id   AF-A0A7S1HPT3-F1
#
_cell.length_a   1.000
_cell.length_b   1.000
_cell.length_c   1.000
_cell.angle_alpha   90.00
_cell.angle_beta   90.00
_cell.angle_gamma   90.00
#
_symmetry.space_group_name_H-M   'P 1'
#
loop_
_entity.id
_entity.type
_entity.pdbx_description
1 polymer ?
#
loop_
_entity_poly.entity_id
_entity_poly.type
_entity_poly.pdbx_seq_one_letter_code
_entity_poly.pdbx_strand_id
1 'polypeptide(L)'
;VGGNVGSIAAGGRYDYLVGSFAGKDIPAVGVSIGIERVYAIIEAKLKEQAKQTGVPIRSTDTQVLVSSIGNGMQKKRMEIANLLWSSGICAEFGFKPNPKMGDQINYALENGIP
;
A
#
# COMPACT_ATOMS: atom_id res chain seq x y z
N VAL A 1 19.73 20.03 -3.87
CA VAL A 1 19.35 21.03 -2.84
C VAL A 1 18.91 20.25 -1.61
N GLY A 2 19.69 20.30 -0.54
CA GLY A 2 19.53 19.43 0.64
C GLY A 2 18.15 19.60 1.27
N GLY A 3 17.40 18.50 1.38
CA GLY A 3 16.11 18.49 2.05
C GLY A 3 16.31 18.78 3.53
N ASN A 4 15.87 19.95 3.98
CA ASN A 4 15.81 20.28 5.41
C ASN A 4 14.98 19.21 6.12
N VAL A 5 15.63 18.35 6.89
CA VAL A 5 14.97 17.39 7.77
C VAL A 5 14.47 18.15 9.00
N GLY A 6 13.47 19.01 8.80
CA GLY A 6 12.71 19.63 9.90
C GLY A 6 11.96 18.56 10.71
N SER A 7 11.53 18.92 11.92
CA SER A 7 10.92 17.98 12.86
C SER A 7 9.72 17.23 12.28
N ILE A 8 9.62 15.93 12.56
CA ILE A 8 8.48 15.07 12.22
C ILE A 8 7.56 14.78 13.42
N ALA A 9 7.99 15.17 14.62
CA ALA A 9 7.25 14.99 15.86
C ALA A 9 7.51 16.16 16.81
N ALA A 10 6.54 16.47 17.65
CA ALA A 10 6.69 17.46 18.71
C ALA A 10 5.92 16.97 19.94
N GLY A 11 6.26 17.48 21.11
CA GLY A 11 5.60 17.08 22.33
C GLY A 11 5.99 17.98 23.48
N GLY A 12 5.34 17.76 24.61
CA GLY A 12 5.61 18.55 25.80
C GLY A 12 4.63 18.27 26.91
N ARG A 13 4.86 18.98 28.02
CA ARG A 13 4.03 18.98 29.21
C ARG A 13 3.03 20.15 29.14
N TYR A 14 1.78 19.92 29.52
CA TYR A 14 0.68 20.88 29.40
C TYR A 14 -0.32 20.76 30.57
N ASP A 15 0.18 20.94 31.78
CA ASP A 15 -0.55 20.66 33.04
C ASP A 15 -1.82 21.50 33.29
N TYR A 16 -1.95 22.65 32.64
CA TYR A 16 -3.09 23.55 32.81
C TYR A 16 -4.07 23.48 31.64
N LEU A 17 -3.71 22.82 30.54
CA LEU A 17 -4.53 22.77 29.33
C LEU A 17 -5.77 21.88 29.49
N VAL A 18 -5.62 20.76 30.20
CA VAL A 18 -6.78 19.92 30.53
C VAL A 18 -7.58 20.57 31.66
N GLY A 19 -6.88 21.22 32.60
CA GLY A 19 -7.49 21.85 33.76
C GLY A 19 -8.41 23.03 33.44
N SER A 20 -8.14 23.77 32.35
CA SER A 20 -9.01 24.86 31.87
C SER A 20 -10.43 24.42 31.51
N PHE A 21 -10.63 23.13 31.19
CA PHE A 21 -11.95 22.55 30.92
C PHE A 21 -12.52 21.75 32.11
N ALA A 22 -11.67 21.30 33.04
CA ALA A 22 -12.04 20.40 34.13
C ALA A 22 -12.23 21.08 35.49
N GLY A 23 -11.89 22.37 35.62
CA GLY A 23 -12.03 23.14 36.86
C GLY A 23 -11.05 22.74 37.97
N LYS A 24 -10.02 21.95 37.64
CA LYS A 24 -8.94 21.54 38.54
C LYS A 24 -7.66 21.34 37.71
N ASP A 25 -6.50 21.57 38.31
CA ASP A 25 -5.23 21.34 37.63
C ASP A 25 -5.01 19.84 37.38
N ILE A 26 -4.69 19.48 36.14
CA ILE A 26 -4.49 18.09 35.72
C ILE A 26 -3.17 18.01 34.94
N PRO A 27 -2.07 17.55 35.58
CA PRO A 27 -0.79 17.44 34.91
C PRO A 27 -0.86 16.46 33.74
N ALA A 28 -0.29 16.84 32.60
CA ALA A 28 -0.41 16.07 31.37
C ALA A 28 0.84 16.21 30.51
N VAL A 29 1.21 15.13 29.83
CA VAL A 29 2.30 15.09 28.84
C VAL A 29 1.79 14.38 27.60
N GLY A 30 2.28 14.80 26.44
CA GLY A 30 1.87 14.20 25.18
C GLY A 30 2.87 14.48 24.07
N VAL A 31 2.75 13.67 23.03
CA VAL A 31 3.52 13.79 21.80
C VAL A 31 2.57 13.75 20.62
N SER A 32 2.97 14.36 19.53
CA SER A 32 2.28 14.36 18.26
C SER A 32 3.28 14.06 17.15
N ILE A 33 2.85 13.28 16.17
CA ILE A 33 3.65 12.89 15.01
C ILE A 33 2.95 13.44 13.76
N GLY A 34 3.70 14.19 12.95
CA GLY A 34 3.23 14.71 11.67
C GLY A 34 3.29 13.64 10.59
N ILE A 35 2.27 12.79 10.51
CA ILE A 35 2.22 11.65 9.57
C ILE A 35 2.36 12.08 8.11
N GLU A 36 1.84 13.26 7.73
CA GLU A 36 1.97 13.82 6.38
C GLU A 36 3.44 13.99 5.98
N ARG A 37 4.27 14.49 6.89
CA ARG A 37 5.70 14.67 6.63
C ARG A 37 6.45 13.34 6.56
N VAL A 38 6.06 12.39 7.42
CA VAL A 38 6.60 11.03 7.38
C VAL A 38 6.30 10.38 6.03
N TYR A 39 5.06 10.49 5.56
CA TYR A 39 4.62 9.96 4.26
C TYR A 39 5.41 10.59 3.10
N ALA A 40 5.54 11.92 3.06
CA ALA A 40 6.28 12.60 1.99
C ALA A 40 7.75 12.14 1.91
N ILE A 41 8.41 11.92 3.06
CA ILE A 41 9.79 11.41 3.11
C ILE A 41 9.87 9.97 2.60
N ILE A 42 8.94 9.11 3.02
CA ILE A 42 8.90 7.71 2.59
C ILE A 42 8.63 7.63 1.08
N GLU A 43 7.64 8.37 0.59
CA GLU A 43 7.29 8.40 -0.84
C GLU A 43 8.47 8.87 -1.71
N ALA A 44 9.19 9.91 -1.29
CA ALA A 44 10.38 10.38 -2.00
C ALA A 44 11.47 9.30 -2.08
N LYS A 45 11.75 8.62 -0.95
CA LYS A 45 12.73 7.51 -0.89
C LYS A 45 12.30 6.34 -1.77
N LEU A 46 11.03 5.94 -1.72
CA LEU A 46 10.52 4.84 -2.55
C LEU A 46 10.59 5.19 -4.03
N LYS A 47 10.31 6.43 -4.42
CA LYS A 47 10.45 6.88 -5.82
C LYS A 47 11.89 6.86 -6.30
N GLU A 48 12.85 7.23 -5.45
CA GLU A 48 14.27 7.11 -5.76
C GLU A 48 14.71 5.66 -5.92
N GLN A 49 14.27 4.77 -5.01
CA GLN A 49 14.55 3.34 -5.09
C GLN A 49 13.93 2.69 -6.34
N ALA A 50 12.70 3.05 -6.69
CA ALA A 50 12.04 2.57 -7.90
C ALA A 50 12.80 2.98 -9.16
N LYS A 51 13.34 4.21 -9.22
CA LYS A 51 14.20 4.66 -10.33
C LYS A 51 15.52 3.89 -10.42
N GLN A 52 16.11 3.51 -9.29
CA GLN A 52 17.38 2.78 -9.26
C GLN A 52 17.23 1.30 -9.61
N THR A 53 16.16 0.65 -9.14
CA THR A 53 15.92 -0.78 -9.32
C THR A 53 15.11 -1.11 -10.57
N GLY A 54 14.41 -0.12 -11.14
CA GLY A 54 13.45 -0.34 -12.24
C GLY A 54 12.15 -1.01 -11.80
N VAL A 55 11.98 -1.30 -10.51
CA VAL A 55 10.76 -1.92 -9.96
C VAL A 55 9.76 -0.82 -9.60
N PRO A 56 8.55 -0.81 -10.18
CA PRO A 56 7.55 0.21 -9.87
C PRO A 56 7.01 0.06 -8.45
N ILE A 57 6.63 1.19 -7.83
CA ILE A 57 5.88 1.17 -6.57
C ILE A 57 4.48 0.65 -6.89
N ARG A 58 4.10 -0.46 -6.25
CA ARG A 58 2.82 -1.12 -6.48
C ARG A 58 1.76 -0.61 -5.51
N SER A 59 0.54 -0.48 -6.00
CA SER A 59 -0.65 -0.17 -5.19
C SER A 59 -1.37 -1.43 -4.70
N THR A 60 -0.98 -2.61 -5.18
CA THR A 60 -1.57 -3.89 -4.84
C THR A 60 -0.50 -4.87 -4.36
N ASP A 61 -0.89 -5.75 -3.45
CA ASP A 61 -0.05 -6.84 -2.92
C ASP A 61 -0.19 -8.14 -3.73
N THR A 62 -0.73 -8.07 -4.94
CA THR A 62 -1.01 -9.23 -5.79
C THR A 62 0.28 -9.98 -6.13
N GLN A 63 0.33 -11.27 -5.87
CA GLN A 63 1.49 -12.11 -6.12
C GLN A 63 1.32 -12.94 -7.40
N VAL A 64 0.08 -13.28 -7.77
CA VAL A 64 -0.20 -14.16 -8.90
C VAL A 64 -1.42 -13.68 -9.66
N LEU A 65 -1.29 -13.55 -10.99
CA LEU A 65 -2.43 -13.39 -11.90
C LEU A 65 -2.81 -14.75 -12.51
N VAL A 66 -3.94 -15.30 -12.09
CA VAL A 66 -4.50 -16.51 -12.69
C VAL A 66 -5.05 -16.18 -14.08
N SER A 67 -4.33 -16.64 -15.09
CA SER A 67 -4.62 -16.41 -16.50
C SER A 67 -5.11 -17.69 -17.18
N SER A 68 -5.78 -17.56 -18.32
CA SER A 68 -6.13 -18.73 -19.15
C SER A 68 -6.07 -18.44 -20.63
N ILE A 69 -5.88 -19.49 -21.41
CA ILE A 69 -5.94 -19.47 -22.87
C ILE A 69 -7.15 -20.31 -23.31
N GLY A 70 -7.99 -19.74 -24.17
CA GLY A 70 -9.17 -20.42 -24.72
C GLY A 70 -10.49 -20.15 -23.98
N ASN A 71 -11.57 -20.65 -24.57
CA ASN A 71 -12.94 -20.42 -24.10
C ASN A 71 -13.31 -21.30 -22.90
N GLY A 72 -14.28 -20.86 -22.10
CA GLY A 72 -14.89 -21.68 -21.04
C GLY A 72 -14.05 -21.85 -19.77
N MET A 73 -12.88 -21.22 -19.69
CA MET A 73 -11.95 -21.40 -18.56
C MET A 73 -12.22 -20.49 -17.35
N GLN A 74 -13.22 -19.61 -17.43
CA GLN A 74 -13.50 -18.63 -16.36
C GLN A 74 -13.75 -19.31 -15.00
N LYS A 75 -14.60 -20.34 -14.96
CA LYS A 75 -14.88 -21.08 -13.72
C LYS A 75 -13.61 -21.72 -13.15
N LYS A 76 -12.73 -22.23 -14.02
CA LYS A 76 -11.46 -22.82 -13.60
C LYS A 76 -10.50 -21.78 -13.01
N ARG A 77 -10.45 -20.57 -13.59
CA ARG A 77 -9.66 -19.46 -13.01
C ARG A 77 -10.15 -19.09 -11.62
N MET A 78 -11.46 -19.06 -11.40
CA MET A 78 -12.05 -18.80 -10.08
C MET A 78 -11.71 -19.90 -9.07
N GLU A 79 -11.80 -21.17 -9.47
CA GLU A 79 -11.42 -22.31 -8.62
C GLU A 79 -9.95 -22.25 -8.19
N ILE A 80 -9.04 -21.92 -9.11
CA ILE A 80 -7.61 -21.80 -8.84
C ILE A 80 -7.33 -20.58 -7.94
N ALA A 81 -7.95 -19.43 -8.21
CA ALA A 81 -7.82 -18.25 -7.36
C ALA A 81 -8.27 -18.55 -5.92
N ASN A 82 -9.38 -19.27 -5.76
CA ASN A 82 -9.86 -19.69 -4.44
C ASN A 82 -8.88 -20.62 -3.71
N LEU A 83 -8.24 -21.54 -4.44
CA LEU A 83 -7.18 -22.41 -3.88
C LEU A 83 -5.95 -21.61 -3.43
N LEU A 84 -5.57 -20.59 -4.20
CA LEU A 84 -4.45 -19.72 -3.83
C LEU A 84 -4.81 -18.88 -2.60
N TRP A 85 -6.01 -18.32 -2.54
CA TRP A 85 -6.50 -17.59 -1.38
C TRP A 85 -6.58 -18.45 -0.12
N SER A 86 -7.07 -19.70 -0.22
CA SER A 86 -7.10 -20.62 0.93
C SER A 86 -5.71 -21.02 1.41
N SER A 87 -4.68 -20.85 0.57
CA SER A 87 -3.27 -21.05 0.90
C SER A 87 -2.57 -19.76 1.36
N GLY A 88 -3.29 -18.65 1.48
CA GLY A 88 -2.75 -17.35 1.89
C GLY A 88 -1.97 -16.60 0.81
N ILE A 89 -2.10 -16.98 -0.46
CA ILE A 89 -1.44 -16.33 -1.59
C ILE A 89 -2.39 -15.27 -2.18
N CYS A 90 -1.91 -14.04 -2.31
CA CYS A 90 -2.67 -12.94 -2.90
C CYS A 90 -2.77 -13.14 -4.42
N ALA A 91 -3.86 -13.75 -4.88
CA ALA A 91 -4.09 -14.02 -6.30
C ALA A 91 -5.25 -13.19 -6.88
N GLU A 92 -5.21 -12.92 -8.18
CA GLU A 92 -6.27 -12.24 -8.92
C GLU A 92 -6.57 -12.95 -10.24
N PHE A 93 -7.74 -12.68 -10.84
CA PHE A 93 -8.10 -13.19 -12.16
C PHE A 93 -8.94 -12.16 -12.93
N GLY A 94 -8.82 -12.16 -14.26
CA GLY A 94 -9.62 -11.28 -15.12
C GLY A 94 -11.08 -11.74 -15.25
N PHE A 95 -12.01 -10.80 -15.21
CA PHE A 95 -13.47 -11.06 -15.32
C PHE A 95 -13.96 -11.41 -16.73
N LYS A 96 -13.19 -11.05 -17.77
CA LYS A 96 -13.56 -11.35 -19.17
C LYS A 96 -13.63 -12.88 -19.36
N PRO A 97 -14.71 -13.46 -19.91
CA PRO A 97 -14.83 -14.91 -20.07
C PRO A 97 -13.70 -15.53 -20.91
N ASN A 98 -13.35 -14.90 -22.04
CA ASN A 98 -12.25 -15.30 -22.93
C ASN A 98 -11.27 -14.14 -23.13
N PRO A 99 -10.36 -13.89 -22.18
CA PRO A 99 -9.36 -12.83 -22.30
C PRO A 99 -8.25 -13.25 -23.28
N LYS A 100 -7.75 -12.29 -24.08
CA LYS A 100 -6.58 -12.54 -24.91
C LYS A 100 -5.34 -12.67 -24.03
N MET A 101 -4.36 -13.47 -24.46
CA MET A 101 -3.12 -13.65 -23.68
C MET A 101 -2.33 -12.34 -23.58
N GLY A 102 -2.25 -11.57 -24.67
CA GLY A 102 -1.57 -10.26 -24.65
C GLY A 102 -2.16 -9.30 -23.63
N ASP A 103 -3.49 -9.19 -23.56
CA ASP A 103 -4.16 -8.34 -22.58
C ASP A 103 -3.87 -8.77 -21.13
N GLN A 104 -3.78 -10.07 -20.87
CA GLN A 104 -3.47 -10.61 -19.54
C GLN A 104 -2.03 -10.32 -19.13
N ILE A 105 -1.06 -10.52 -20.04
CA ILE A 105 0.35 -10.22 -19.79
C ILE A 105 0.55 -8.72 -19.58
N ASN A 106 -0.06 -7.89 -20.44
CA ASN A 106 0.02 -6.43 -20.30
C ASN A 106 -0.55 -5.97 -18.97
N TYR A 107 -1.69 -6.53 -18.53
CA TYR A 107 -2.25 -6.23 -17.23
C TYR A 107 -1.31 -6.59 -16.07
N ALA A 108 -0.67 -7.77 -16.11
CA ALA A 108 0.31 -8.16 -15.11
C ALA A 108 1.50 -7.20 -15.07
N LEU A 109 2.05 -6.84 -16.23
CA LEU A 109 3.19 -5.93 -16.37
C LEU A 109 2.85 -4.51 -15.86
N GLU A 110 1.69 -3.97 -16.24
CA GLU A 110 1.25 -2.63 -15.82
C GLU A 110 1.05 -2.54 -14.30
N ASN A 111 0.57 -3.60 -13.66
CA ASN A 111 0.36 -3.65 -12.20
C ASN A 111 1.59 -4.17 -11.41
N GLY A 112 2.67 -4.50 -12.10
CA GLY A 112 3.88 -5.07 -11.50
C GLY A 112 3.66 -6.41 -10.79
N ILE A 113 2.66 -7.19 -11.24
CA ILE A 113 2.43 -8.55 -10.73
C ILE A 113 3.61 -9.43 -11.22
N PRO A 114 4.36 -10.06 -10.31
CA PRO A 114 5.55 -10.85 -10.66
C PRO A 114 5.23 -12.12 -11.44
#